data_AF-A0A7J7N8U3-F1
#
_entry.id   AF-A0A7J7N8U3-F1
#
_cell.length_a   1.000
_cell.length_b   1.000
_cell.length_c   1.000
_cell.angle_alpha   90.00
_cell.angle_beta   90.00
_cell.angle_gamma   90.00
#
_symmetry.space_group_name_H-M   'P 1'
#
loop_
_entity.id
_entity.type
_entity.pdbx_description
1 polymer ?
#
loop_
_entity_poly.entity_id
_entity_poly.type
_entity_poly.pdbx_seq_one_letter_code
_entity_poly.pdbx_strand_id
1 'polypeptide(L)'
;MCSSKRSVEIIDTSGGCGASFAVEIVSDQFEGKRLLERHRMVNTALAEEMKDIHALSIKKAVTPTQWQQQQESTNTPLTSQ
;
A
#
# COMPACT_ATOMS: atom_id res chain seq x y z
N MET A 1 11.89 22.23 1.13
CA MET A 1 10.58 21.85 1.70
C MET A 1 10.48 20.33 1.75
N CYS A 2 9.93 19.77 2.83
CA CYS A 2 9.84 18.33 3.05
C CYS A 2 8.91 17.70 1.99
N SER A 3 9.46 16.84 1.12
CA SER A 3 8.70 16.15 0.08
C SER A 3 7.90 15.00 0.70
N SER A 4 6.62 15.22 1.01
CA SER A 4 5.71 14.14 1.40
C SER A 4 5.68 13.06 0.32
N LYS A 5 6.25 11.89 0.61
CA LYS A 5 6.36 10.76 -0.32
C LYS A 5 4.96 10.25 -0.67
N ARG A 6 4.60 10.29 -1.95
CA ARG A 6 3.40 9.64 -2.50
C ARG A 6 3.86 8.55 -3.46
N SER A 7 3.49 7.31 -3.20
CA SER A 7 3.90 6.17 -4.02
C SER A 7 2.78 5.14 -4.13
N VAL A 8 2.71 4.50 -5.28
CA VAL A 8 1.82 3.37 -5.56
C VAL A 8 2.70 2.29 -6.16
N GLU A 9 2.75 1.13 -5.51
CA GLU A 9 3.44 -0.05 -6.00
C GLU A 9 2.42 -1.17 -6.19
N ILE A 10 2.51 -1.86 -7.32
CA ILE A 10 1.62 -2.95 -7.71
C ILE A 10 2.49 -4.17 -7.98
N ILE A 11 2.16 -5.29 -7.37
CA ILE A 11 2.92 -6.54 -7.43
C ILE A 11 1.97 -7.63 -7.90
N ASP A 12 2.29 -8.29 -9.01
CA ASP A 12 1.57 -9.49 -9.43
C ASP A 12 1.93 -10.66 -8.49
N THR A 13 0.92 -11.18 -7.80
CA THR A 13 1.04 -12.32 -6.87
C THR A 13 0.50 -13.62 -7.46
N SER A 14 -0.04 -13.58 -8.68
CA SER A 14 -0.57 -14.75 -9.39
C SER A 14 0.47 -15.55 -10.16
N GLY A 15 1.75 -15.16 -10.08
CA GLY A 15 2.84 -15.84 -10.79
C GLY A 15 2.83 -15.59 -12.30
N GLY A 16 2.35 -14.41 -12.75
CA GLY A 16 2.34 -14.03 -14.17
C GLY A 16 1.03 -14.32 -14.91
N CYS A 17 0.00 -14.79 -14.19
CA CYS A 17 -1.32 -15.05 -14.77
C CYS A 17 -2.19 -13.78 -14.83
N GLY A 18 -1.80 -12.70 -14.14
CA GLY A 18 -2.59 -11.47 -14.03
C GLY A 18 -3.91 -11.65 -13.26
N ALA A 19 -4.04 -12.71 -12.46
CA ALA A 19 -5.27 -13.00 -11.72
C ALA A 19 -5.35 -12.26 -10.38
N SER A 20 -4.21 -12.05 -9.72
CA SER A 20 -4.13 -11.60 -8.33
C SER A 20 -3.04 -10.56 -8.13
N PHE A 21 -3.42 -9.35 -7.72
CA PHE A 21 -2.49 -8.25 -7.50
C PHE A 21 -2.42 -7.87 -6.03
N ALA A 22 -1.23 -7.50 -5.57
CA ALA A 22 -1.00 -6.86 -4.30
C ALA A 22 -0.63 -5.39 -4.52
N VAL A 23 -1.21 -4.48 -3.74
CA VAL A 23 -0.97 -3.04 -3.86
C VAL A 23 -0.47 -2.43 -2.56
N GLU A 24 0.52 -1.56 -2.68
CA GLU A 24 1.07 -0.74 -1.60
C GLU A 24 0.94 0.73 -1.96
N ILE A 25 0.20 1.48 -1.13
CA ILE A 25 -0.18 2.86 -1.41
C ILE A 25 0.24 3.75 -0.24
N VAL A 26 0.98 4.81 -0.57
CA VAL A 26 1.37 5.87 0.35
C VAL A 26 0.71 7.18 -0.08
N SER A 27 -0.24 7.67 0.73
CA SER A 27 -0.95 8.93 0.46
C SER A 27 -1.41 9.61 1.74
N ASP A 28 -1.33 10.94 1.72
CA ASP A 28 -1.94 11.90 2.65
C ASP A 28 -3.45 11.74 2.78
N GLN A 29 -4.16 11.26 1.75
CA GLN A 29 -5.60 11.03 1.80
C GLN A 29 -6.05 9.99 2.85
N PHE A 30 -5.10 9.20 3.36
CA PHE A 30 -5.35 8.23 4.42
C PHE A 30 -5.24 8.83 5.84
N GLU A 31 -4.83 10.09 5.96
CA GLU A 31 -4.74 10.79 7.25
C GLU A 31 -6.11 10.90 7.92
N GLY A 32 -6.17 10.56 9.20
CA GLY A 32 -7.42 10.51 9.96
C GLY A 32 -8.41 9.41 9.55
N LYS A 33 -8.12 8.60 8.53
CA LYS A 33 -8.98 7.50 8.08
C LYS A 33 -8.65 6.18 8.77
N ARG A 34 -9.68 5.42 9.13
CA ARG A 34 -9.52 4.03 9.63
C ARG A 34 -9.14 3.08 8.51
N LEU A 35 -8.54 1.94 8.85
CA LEU A 35 -8.10 0.93 7.88
C LEU A 35 -9.21 0.52 6.89
N LEU A 36 -10.43 0.27 7.40
CA LEU A 36 -11.56 -0.10 6.56
C LEU A 36 -11.96 1.01 5.58
N GLU A 37 -11.92 2.28 6.01
CA GLU A 37 -12.20 3.42 5.13
C GLU A 37 -11.15 3.54 4.04
N ARG A 38 -9.87 3.38 4.39
CA ARG A 38 -8.76 3.37 3.42
C ARG A 38 -8.96 2.27 2.39
N HIS A 39 -9.31 1.05 2.83
CA HIS A 39 -9.58 -0.07 1.92
C HIS A 39 -10.76 0.21 1.01
N ARG A 40 -11.86 0.78 1.53
CA ARG A 40 -12.99 1.19 0.71
C ARG A 40 -12.59 2.23 -0.33
N MET A 41 -11.83 3.25 0.05
CA MET A 41 -11.35 4.27 -0.89
C MET A 41 -10.52 3.66 -2.03
N VAL A 42 -9.60 2.75 -1.71
CA VAL A 42 -8.78 2.06 -2.72
C VAL A 42 -9.64 1.16 -3.60
N ASN A 43 -10.55 0.37 -3.03
CA ASN A 43 -11.45 -0.50 -3.79
C ASN A 43 -12.40 0.30 -4.68
N THR A 44 -12.87 1.47 -4.24
CA THR A 44 -13.70 2.36 -5.06
C THR A 44 -12.89 2.93 -6.23
N ALA A 45 -11.66 3.36 -5.99
CA ALA A 45 -10.78 3.86 -7.04
C ALA A 45 -10.42 2.78 -8.08
N LEU A 46 -10.34 1.51 -7.65
CA LEU A 46 -10.02 0.36 -8.50
C LEU A 46 -11.26 -0.46 -8.89
N ALA A 47 -12.47 0.06 -8.67
CA ALA A 47 -13.70 -0.70 -8.90
C ALA A 47 -13.89 -1.06 -10.39
N GLU A 48 -13.37 -0.22 -11.29
CA GLU A 48 -13.40 -0.48 -12.73
C GLU A 48 -12.42 -1.60 -13.10
N GLU A 49 -11.17 -1.51 -12.65
CA GLU A 49 -10.14 -2.53 -12.85
C GLU A 49 -10.51 -3.87 -12.21
N MET A 50 -11.25 -3.85 -11.10
CA MET A 50 -11.73 -5.06 -10.40
C MET A 50 -12.73 -5.89 -11.20
N LYS A 51 -13.21 -5.39 -12.34
CA LYS A 51 -13.99 -6.18 -13.31
C LYS A 51 -13.11 -7.13 -14.12
N ASP A 52 -11.84 -6.78 -14.31
CA ASP A 52 -10.90 -7.51 -15.16
C ASP A 52 -9.92 -8.37 -14.33
N ILE A 53 -9.71 -8.03 -13.05
CA ILE A 53 -8.85 -8.80 -12.13
C ILE A 53 -9.68 -9.69 -11.20
N HIS A 54 -9.18 -10.90 -10.91
CA HIS A 54 -9.90 -11.85 -10.06
C HIS A 54 -9.75 -11.54 -8.57
N ALA A 55 -8.59 -11.01 -8.16
CA ALA A 55 -8.34 -10.68 -6.77
C ALA A 55 -7.39 -9.47 -6.61
N LEU A 56 -7.69 -8.64 -5.62
CA LEU A 56 -6.86 -7.51 -5.21
C LEU A 56 -6.59 -7.58 -3.71
N SER A 57 -5.32 -7.50 -3.32
CA SER A 57 -4.86 -7.47 -1.94
C SER A 57 -4.22 -6.13 -1.60
N ILE A 58 -4.86 -5.35 -0.74
CA ILE A 58 -4.28 -4.11 -0.22
C ILE A 58 -3.29 -4.48 0.90
N LYS A 59 -1.99 -4.45 0.60
CA LYS A 59 -0.93 -4.77 1.57
C LYS A 59 -0.61 -3.59 2.47
N LYS A 60 -0.57 -2.39 1.90
CA LYS A 60 -0.29 -1.15 2.65
C LYS A 60 -1.17 -0.02 2.13
N ALA A 61 -1.83 0.67 3.05
CA ALA A 61 -2.54 1.92 2.79
C ALA A 61 -2.20 2.88 3.94
N VAL A 62 -1.08 3.60 3.79
CA VAL A 62 -0.45 4.36 4.88
C VAL A 62 -0.15 5.80 4.47
N THR A 63 -0.04 6.70 5.45
CA THR A 63 0.37 8.08 5.16
C THR A 63 1.89 8.17 4.93
N PRO A 64 2.39 9.24 4.30
CA PRO A 64 3.83 9.44 4.11
C PRO A 64 4.61 9.41 5.44
N THR A 65 4.02 9.96 6.50
CA THR A 65 4.59 9.93 7.87
C THR A 65 4.65 8.51 8.43
N GLN A 66 3.58 7.72 8.25
CA GLN A 66 3.57 6.32 8.68
C GLN A 66 4.59 5.47 7.91
N TRP A 67 4.76 5.74 6.62
CA TRP A 67 5.77 5.08 5.79
C TRP A 67 7.19 5.34 6.27
N GLN A 68 7.51 6.57 6.67
CA GLN A 68 8.82 6.92 7.24
C GLN A 68 9.09 6.15 8.54
N GLN A 69 8.12 6.12 9.46
CA GLN A 69 8.24 5.42 10.74
C GLN A 69 8.44 3.90 10.57
N GLN A 70 7.79 3.28 9.59
CA GLN A 70 7.95 1.85 9.35
C GLN A 70 9.33 1.48 8.80
N GLN A 71 9.94 2.31 7.96
CA GLN A 71 11.27 2.03 7.41
C GLN A 71 12.39 2.04 8.47
N GLU A 72 12.24 2.85 9.52
CA GLU A 72 13.18 2.86 10.66
C GLU A 72 13.14 1.55 11.45
N SER A 73 11.98 0.87 11.52
CA SER A 73 11.86 -0.41 12.23
C SER A 73 12.43 -1.61 11.47
N THR A 74 12.50 -1.55 10.13
CA THR A 74 13.00 -2.64 9.28
C THR A 74 14.50 -2.57 9.01
N ASN A 75 15.17 -1.47 9.39
CA ASN A 75 16.60 -1.25 9.12
C ASN A 75 17.49 -1.42 10.36
N THR A 76 17.04 -2.13 11.40
CA THR A 76 17.91 -2.54 12.50
C THR A 76 18.83 -3.65 12.00
N PRO A 77 20.15 -3.43 11.85
CA PRO A 77 21.07 -4.55 11.84
C PRO A 77 20.96 -5.16 13.23
N LEU A 78 20.59 -6.44 13.32
CA LEU A 78 20.91 -7.22 14.51
C LEU A 78 22.44 -7.31 14.58
N THR A 79 23.10 -6.26 15.06
CA THR A 79 24.41 -6.39 15.67
C THR A 79 24.17 -6.99 17.04
N SER A 80 24.05 -8.31 17.05
CA SER A 80 24.31 -9.09 18.25
C SER A 80 25.79 -8.91 18.62
N GLN A 81 25.99 -8.73 19.92
CA GLN A 81 27.26 -8.55 20.64
C GLN A 81 28.29 -9.64 20.33
#